data_AF-A0A972SZM2-F1
#
_entry.id   AF-A0A972SZM2-F1
#
_cell.length_a   1.000
_cell.length_b   1.000
_cell.length_c   1.000
_cell.angle_alpha   90.00
_cell.angle_beta   90.00
_cell.angle_gamma   90.00
#
_symmetry.space_group_name_H-M   'P 1'
#
loop_
_entity.id
_entity.type
_entity.pdbx_description
1 polymer ?
#
loop_
_entity_poly.entity_id
_entity_poly.type
_entity_poly.pdbx_seq_one_letter_code
_entity_poly.pdbx_strand_id
1 'polypeptide(L)' 'MYQITIKVNGEEIYLTGYPSEIISEVILTMLKTLKGVEEIKNAVIEIKK' A
#
# COMPACT_ATOMS: atom_id res chain seq x y z
N MET A 1 -5.75 11.43 4.00
CA MET A 1 -5.71 10.68 2.72
C MET A 1 -4.33 10.09 2.61
N TYR A 2 -4.21 8.76 2.46
CA TYR A 2 -2.91 8.13 2.26
C TYR A 2 -2.51 8.26 0.80
N GLN A 3 -1.26 8.59 0.54
CA GLN A 3 -0.69 8.55 -0.81
C GLN A 3 -0.10 7.16 -1.03
N ILE A 4 -0.47 6.51 -2.13
CA ILE A 4 0.08 5.23 -2.53
C ILE A 4 1.10 5.41 -3.65
N THR A 5 2.21 4.70 -3.56
CA THR A 5 3.19 4.57 -4.63
C THR A 5 3.44 3.08 -4.82
N ILE A 6 3.17 2.58 -6.03
CA ILE A 6 3.41 1.19 -6.38
C ILE A 6 4.55 1.13 -7.37
N LYS A 7 5.56 0.30 -7.06
CA LYS A 7 6.65 -0.01 -7.98
C LYS A 7 6.54 -1.47 -8.41
N VAL A 8 6.50 -1.71 -9.71
CA VAL A 8 6.53 -3.05 -10.29
C VAL A 8 7.79 -3.16 -11.12
N ASN A 9 8.67 -4.11 -10.79
CA ASN A 9 9.95 -4.29 -11.47
C ASN A 9 10.83 -3.02 -11.52
N GLY A 10 10.74 -2.18 -10.48
CA GLY A 10 11.49 -0.91 -10.40
C GLY A 10 10.81 0.28 -11.06
N GLU A 11 9.72 0.08 -11.81
CA GLU A 11 8.96 1.15 -12.46
C GLU A 11 7.77 1.61 -11.62
N GLU A 12 7.61 2.92 -11.46
CA GLU A 12 6.46 3.51 -10.77
C GLU A 12 5.20 3.42 -11.63
N ILE A 13 4.16 2.80 -11.09
CA ILE A 13 2.86 2.68 -11.74
C ILE A 13 1.95 3.81 -11.23
N TYR A 14 1.54 4.70 -12.14
CA TYR A 14 0.61 5.77 -11.81
C TYR A 14 -0.81 5.21 -11.72
N LEU A 15 -1.45 5.40 -10.56
CA LEU A 15 -2.83 4.97 -10.32
C LEU A 15 -3.75 6.20 -10.28
N THR A 16 -4.87 6.12 -10.99
CA THR A 16 -5.90 7.18 -11.00
C THR A 16 -7.28 6.61 -10.73
N GLY A 17 -8.10 7.34 -9.97
CA GLY A 17 -9.49 6.96 -9.68
C GLY A 17 -9.59 5.67 -8.86
N TYR A 18 -10.55 4.83 -9.21
CA TYR A 18 -10.93 3.64 -8.45
C TYR A 18 -9.79 2.66 -8.12
N PRO A 19 -8.84 2.32 -9.04
CA PRO A 19 -7.68 1.50 -8.71
C PRO A 19 -6.83 2.02 -7.53
N SER A 20 -6.66 3.34 -7.42
CA SER A 20 -5.89 3.95 -6.33
C SER A 20 -6.60 3.77 -4.99
N GLU A 21 -7.92 3.94 -4.99
CA GLU A 21 -8.77 3.80 -3.80
C GLU A 21 -8.78 2.35 -3.31
N ILE A 22 -9.13 1.39 -4.18
CA ILE A 22 -9.31 -0.01 -3.77
C ILE A 22 -8.00 -0.64 -3.29
N ILE A 23 -6.87 -0.37 -3.97
CA ILE A 23 -5.59 -0.95 -3.57
C ILE A 23 -5.13 -0.37 -2.22
N SER A 24 -5.31 0.94 -2.02
CA SER A 24 -4.99 1.59 -0.75
C SER A 24 -5.79 1.01 0.41
N GLU A 25 -7.10 0.83 0.25
CA GLU A 25 -7.96 0.26 1.28
C GLU A 25 -7.62 -1.18 1.63
N VAL A 26 -7.35 -2.02 0.62
CA VAL A 26 -6.95 -3.41 0.82
C VAL A 26 -5.63 -3.49 1.58
N ILE A 27 -4.61 -2.73 1.16
CA ILE A 27 -3.30 -2.70 1.82
C ILE A 27 -3.43 -2.22 3.27
N LEU A 28 -4.14 -1.12 3.50
CA LEU A 28 -4.36 -0.59 4.86
C LEU A 28 -5.09 -1.58 5.75
N THR A 29 -6.08 -2.30 5.20
CA THR A 29 -6.80 -3.35 5.93
C THR A 29 -5.87 -4.49 6.31
N MET A 30 -5.04 -4.97 5.37
CA MET A 30 -4.05 -6.01 5.65
C MET A 30 -3.06 -5.58 6.75
N LEU A 31 -2.52 -4.36 6.66
CA LEU A 31 -1.57 -3.83 7.64
C LEU A 31 -2.18 -3.73 9.05
N LYS A 32 -3.46 -3.37 9.17
CA LYS A 32 -4.18 -3.32 10.46
C LYS A 32 -4.33 -4.69 11.13
N THR A 33 -4.24 -5.79 10.36
CA THR A 33 -4.30 -7.14 10.92
C THR A 33 -2.95 -7.62 11.48
N LEU A 34 -1.87 -6.89 11.21
CA LEU A 34 -0.53 -7.28 11.66
C LEU A 34 -0.34 -7.01 13.15
N LYS A 35 0.18 -8.01 13.87
CA LYS A 35 0.47 -7.89 15.29
C LYS A 35 1.53 -6.81 15.52
N GLY A 36 1.25 -5.88 16.44
CA GLY A 36 2.19 -4.81 16.82
C GLY A 36 2.11 -3.55 15.95
N VAL A 37 1.16 -3.48 15.01
CA VAL A 37 0.86 -2.26 14.25
C VAL A 37 -0.35 -1.56 14.89
N GLU A 38 -0.09 -0.62 15.80
CA GLU A 38 -1.14 0.16 16.49
C GLU A 38 -1.58 1.40 15.68
N GLU A 39 -0.62 2.04 15.00
CA GLU A 39 -0.84 3.24 14.17
C GLU A 39 -0.01 3.11 12.88
N ILE A 40 -0.63 3.43 11.73
CA ILE A 40 0.03 3.38 10.42
C ILE A 40 0.30 4.81 9.95
N LYS A 41 1.56 5.26 10.04
CA LYS A 41 2.01 6.55 9.47
C LYS A 41 2.59 6.39 8.07
N ASN A 42 3.34 5.32 7.86
CA ASN A 42 3.89 4.89 6.58
C ASN A 42 4.03 3.37 6.58
N ALA A 43 4.14 2.77 5.39
CA ALA A 43 4.46 1.36 5.23
C ALA A 43 5.18 1.15 3.90
N VAL A 44 6.15 0.23 3.90
CA VAL A 44 6.80 -0.26 2.68
C VAL A 44 6.59 -1.76 2.62
N ILE A 45 6.08 -2.25 1.49
CA ILE A 45 5.87 -3.66 1.23
C ILE A 45 6.80 -4.06 0.09
N GLU A 46 7.76 -4.93 0.37
CA GLU A 46 8.67 -5.51 -0.62
C GLU A 46 8.38 -6.99 -0.78
N ILE A 47 8.25 -7.46 -2.02
CA ILE A 47 8.17 -8.88 -2.33
C ILE A 47 9.48 -9.26 -3.03
N LYS A 48 10.22 -10.20 -2.43
CA LYS A 48 11.46 -10.77 -2.99
C LYS A 48 11.19 -12.20 -3.40
N LYS A 49 11.68 -12.60 -4.57
CA LYS A 49 11.60 -13.97 -5.06
C LYS A 49 12.78 -14.78 -4.54
#